data_AF-A0A5K7XA54-F1
#
_entry.id   AF-A0A5K7XA54-F1
#
_cell.length_a   1.000
_cell.length_b   1.000
_cell.length_c   1.000
_cell.angle_alpha   90.00
_cell.angle_beta   90.00
_cell.angle_gamma   90.00
#
_symmetry.space_group_name_H-M   'P 1'
#
loop_
_entity.id
_entity.type
_entity.pdbx_description
1 polymer ?
#
loop_
_entity_poly.entity_id
_entity_poly.type
_entity_poly.pdbx_seq_one_letter_code
_entity_poly.pdbx_strand_id
1 'polypeptide(L)'
;MEPQSTTWRQLATRWVIAAAAVGWMTAIACGVWYEVARRRQANFAEQLAARIVAAEARPSRAVVAELTLLDVAGVEPLVRLASLQRRDVAIAARGAVNQLLQSWELEATESGDVRRFAERTTALSAALERHAAEFGPETQRWANGLAERLVTHSDQFAPADSWEILANCDRVLSRPLQPREARPAPIVAVAEPLVPSTPPAKPLAAAVRPQASTPARSNGDQQTRANDGPKGDLSVLGPVTSSGSSFNLQQQFGNTLRSALQFAGEHSGAAQRSDQPVRVTPMGPVIDVPSPQEARLQSRRSRTQPPTAPAVDAHVVKLDARPDASDQSVTAIGPRGRDTVAELTKQINALPPGERLASLERASQLPPAEARRLLRNFVADGEPQVRLQALTMLATAGDPQLMELARERAVEDADPRVSAFASELLRKR
;
A
#
# COMPACT_ATOMS: atom_id res chain seq x y z
N MET A 1 9.92 37.32 64.41
CA MET A 1 9.00 37.04 63.30
C MET A 1 9.77 36.30 62.22
N GLU A 2 10.03 35.02 62.40
CA GLU A 2 10.47 34.08 61.35
C GLU A 2 10.18 32.67 61.88
N PRO A 3 9.10 32.01 61.41
CA PRO A 3 9.23 30.59 61.05
C PRO A 3 8.21 30.12 59.98
N GLN A 4 7.86 30.91 58.95
CA GLN A 4 6.93 30.46 57.89
C GLN A 4 7.60 29.80 56.68
N SER A 5 8.93 29.80 56.57
CA SER A 5 9.63 29.35 55.36
C SER A 5 9.82 27.82 55.26
N THR A 6 9.74 27.08 56.37
CA THR A 6 9.99 25.62 56.38
C THR A 6 8.78 24.80 55.94
N THR A 7 7.56 25.24 56.26
CA THR A 7 6.31 24.53 55.91
C THR A 7 6.03 24.57 54.41
N TRP A 8 6.31 25.69 53.74
CA TRP A 8 6.12 25.83 52.30
C TRP A 8 7.04 24.91 51.48
N ARG A 9 8.32 24.78 51.87
CA ARG A 9 9.27 23.87 51.20
C ARG A 9 8.83 22.40 51.30
N GLN A 10 8.28 22.00 52.45
CA GLN A 10 7.76 20.64 52.62
C GLN A 10 6.53 20.38 51.75
N LEU A 11 5.60 21.35 51.65
CA LEU A 11 4.44 21.23 50.76
C LEU A 11 4.87 21.17 49.30
N ALA A 12 5.76 22.04 48.85
CA ALA A 12 6.28 22.04 47.48
C ALA A 12 6.94 20.69 47.12
N THR A 13 7.75 20.14 48.02
CA THR A 13 8.41 18.84 47.79
C THR A 13 7.40 17.70 47.65
N ARG A 14 6.34 17.68 48.48
CA ARG A 14 5.26 16.67 48.39
C ARG A 14 4.49 16.77 47.07
N TRP A 15 4.24 17.99 46.58
CA TRP A 15 3.59 18.19 45.28
C TRP A 15 4.45 17.71 44.11
N VAL A 16 5.76 17.97 44.12
CA VAL A 16 6.67 17.50 43.07
C VAL A 16 6.73 15.97 43.05
N ILE A 17 6.82 15.31 44.21
CA ILE A 17 6.84 13.84 44.31
C ILE A 17 5.50 13.26 43.83
N ALA A 18 4.37 13.85 44.21
CA ALA A 18 3.05 13.39 43.77
C ALA A 18 2.88 13.54 42.25
N ALA A 19 3.28 14.68 41.67
CA ALA A 19 3.23 14.90 40.23
C ALA A 19 4.14 13.92 39.46
N ALA A 20 5.34 13.66 39.97
CA ALA A 20 6.23 12.65 39.40
C ALA A 20 5.59 11.25 39.46
N ALA A 21 5.03 10.85 40.60
CA ALA A 21 4.38 9.54 40.73
C ALA A 21 3.21 9.36 39.76
N VAL A 22 2.37 10.39 39.57
CA VAL A 22 1.29 10.37 38.58
C VAL A 22 1.85 10.24 37.16
N GLY A 23 2.87 11.02 36.80
CA GLY A 23 3.51 10.94 35.49
C GLY A 23 4.07 9.54 35.18
N TRP A 24 4.72 8.91 36.16
CA TRP A 24 5.23 7.54 36.02
C TRP A 24 4.10 6.51 35.88
N MET A 25 3.03 6.62 36.67
CA MET A 25 1.87 5.72 36.55
C MET A 25 1.18 5.85 35.19
N THR A 26 1.06 7.06 34.64
CA THR A 26 0.50 7.26 33.30
C THR A 26 1.39 6.64 32.21
N ALA A 27 2.71 6.82 32.29
CA ALA A 27 3.65 6.21 31.34
C ALA A 27 3.58 4.67 31.37
N ILE A 28 3.51 4.08 32.57
CA ILE A 28 3.36 2.63 32.75
C ILE A 28 2.01 2.15 32.18
N ALA A 29 0.92 2.87 32.47
CA ALA A 29 -0.41 2.52 31.96
C ALA A 29 -0.47 2.56 30.42
N CYS A 30 0.15 3.58 29.79
CA CYS A 30 0.27 3.66 28.34
C CYS A 30 1.11 2.52 27.76
N GLY A 31 2.23 2.18 28.40
CA GLY A 31 3.07 1.05 27.98
C GLY A 31 2.34 -0.30 28.06
N VAL A 32 1.63 -0.55 29.16
CA VAL A 32 0.81 -1.77 29.33
C VAL A 32 -0.33 -1.80 28.31
N TRP A 33 -0.98 -0.67 28.04
CA TRP A 33 -2.05 -0.61 27.04
C TRP A 33 -1.55 -0.92 25.63
N TYR A 34 -0.39 -0.40 25.25
CA TYR A 34 0.23 -0.68 23.96
C TYR A 34 0.56 -2.17 23.80
N GLU A 35 1.12 -2.79 24.83
CA GLU A 35 1.43 -4.22 24.85
C GLU A 35 0.16 -5.10 24.79
N VAL A 36 -0.90 -4.72 25.51
CA VAL A 36 -2.19 -5.41 25.46
C VAL A 36 -2.84 -5.27 24.08
N ALA A 37 -2.80 -4.07 23.48
CA ALA A 37 -3.32 -3.84 22.14
C ALA A 37 -2.56 -4.67 21.10
N ARG A 38 -1.22 -4.73 21.19
CA ARG A 38 -0.36 -5.55 20.34
C ARG A 38 -0.70 -7.03 20.45
N ARG A 39 -0.86 -7.55 21.68
CA ARG A 39 -1.27 -8.95 21.92
C ARG A 39 -2.65 -9.25 21.38
N ARG A 40 -3.61 -8.33 21.52
CA ARG A 40 -4.96 -8.50 20.94
C ARG A 40 -4.93 -8.56 19.43
N GLN A 41 -4.15 -7.69 18.78
CA GLN A 41 -3.96 -7.71 17.33
C GLN A 41 -3.32 -9.03 16.86
N ALA A 42 -2.27 -9.50 17.54
CA ALA A 42 -1.65 -10.79 17.23
C ALA A 42 -2.63 -11.97 17.39
N ASN A 43 -3.37 -12.02 18.50
CA ASN A 43 -4.39 -13.05 18.72
C ASN A 43 -5.50 -13.02 17.66
N PHE A 44 -5.91 -11.82 17.24
CA PHE A 44 -6.90 -11.67 16.18
C PHE A 44 -6.36 -12.15 14.83
N ALA A 45 -5.11 -11.82 14.50
CA ALA A 45 -4.44 -12.28 13.28
C ALA A 45 -4.31 -13.82 13.24
N GLU A 46 -3.95 -14.44 14.37
CA GLU A 46 -3.92 -15.90 14.51
C GLU A 46 -5.30 -16.55 14.35
N GLN A 47 -6.35 -15.95 14.92
CA GLN A 47 -7.72 -16.43 14.75
C GLN A 47 -8.18 -16.35 13.28
N LEU A 48 -7.80 -15.30 12.56
CA LEU A 48 -8.07 -15.18 11.12
C LEU A 48 -7.32 -16.26 10.32
N ALA A 49 -6.04 -16.49 10.60
CA ALA A 49 -5.26 -17.53 9.94
C ALA A 49 -5.83 -18.93 10.22
N ALA A 50 -6.20 -19.23 11.47
CA ALA A 50 -6.84 -20.48 11.84
C ALA A 50 -8.18 -20.69 11.10
N ARG A 51 -8.97 -19.63 10.92
CA ARG A 51 -10.21 -19.66 10.12
C ARG A 51 -9.94 -19.94 8.64
N ILE A 52 -8.85 -19.42 8.06
CA ILE A 52 -8.47 -19.71 6.68
C ILE A 52 -8.13 -21.20 6.51
N VAL A 53 -7.39 -21.77 7.46
CA VAL A 53 -7.02 -23.19 7.44
C VAL A 53 -8.26 -24.08 7.57
N ALA A 54 -9.18 -23.73 8.47
CA ALA A 54 -10.41 -24.50 8.69
C ALA A 54 -11.46 -24.33 7.58
N ALA A 55 -11.45 -23.22 6.84
CA ALA A 55 -12.42 -22.97 5.78
C ALA A 55 -12.01 -23.69 4.48
N GLU A 56 -12.70 -24.79 4.16
CA GLU A 56 -12.45 -25.56 2.92
C GLU A 56 -12.87 -24.84 1.63
N ALA A 57 -13.85 -23.92 1.68
CA ALA A 57 -14.49 -23.39 0.46
C ALA A 57 -14.61 -21.86 0.35
N ARG A 58 -14.14 -21.07 1.33
CA ARG A 58 -14.27 -19.60 1.28
C ARG A 58 -13.17 -18.96 0.41
N PRO A 59 -13.42 -17.77 -0.19
CA PRO A 59 -12.41 -17.07 -0.97
C PRO A 59 -11.26 -16.62 -0.04
N SER A 60 -10.18 -17.40 -0.03
CA SER A 60 -8.95 -17.16 0.73
C SER A 60 -8.40 -15.75 0.56
N ARG A 61 -8.66 -15.10 -0.58
CA ARG A 61 -8.24 -13.72 -0.87
C ARG A 61 -8.83 -12.67 0.07
N ALA A 62 -10.10 -12.77 0.47
CA ALA A 62 -10.73 -11.74 1.29
C ALA A 62 -10.11 -11.70 2.69
N VAL A 63 -9.89 -12.87 3.29
CA VAL A 63 -9.30 -12.96 4.62
C VAL A 63 -7.79 -12.67 4.60
N VAL A 64 -7.09 -13.05 3.53
CA VAL A 64 -5.69 -12.62 3.33
C VAL A 64 -5.60 -11.09 3.22
N ALA A 65 -6.56 -10.43 2.57
CA ALA A 65 -6.61 -8.97 2.54
C ALA A 65 -6.87 -8.37 3.93
N GLU A 66 -7.72 -8.97 4.76
CA GLU A 66 -7.90 -8.53 6.16
C GLU A 66 -6.59 -8.63 6.96
N LEU A 67 -5.79 -9.70 6.75
CA LEU A 67 -4.48 -9.82 7.39
C LEU A 67 -3.50 -8.72 6.95
N THR A 68 -3.55 -8.28 5.67
CA THR A 68 -2.70 -7.17 5.22
C THR A 68 -3.05 -5.84 5.88
N LEU A 69 -4.30 -5.64 6.32
CA LEU A 69 -4.71 -4.43 7.04
C LEU A 69 -4.15 -4.36 8.46
N LEU A 70 -3.69 -5.48 9.02
CA LEU A 70 -3.09 -5.55 10.35
C LEU A 70 -1.60 -5.17 10.36
N ASP A 71 -1.02 -4.84 9.20
CA ASP A 71 0.37 -4.41 9.05
C ASP A 71 1.35 -5.41 9.70
N VAL A 72 2.24 -4.96 10.60
CA VAL A 72 3.23 -5.80 11.30
C VAL A 72 2.60 -7.01 12.01
N ALA A 73 1.42 -6.84 12.61
CA ALA A 73 0.76 -7.93 13.33
C ALA A 73 0.23 -9.04 12.39
N GLY A 74 0.01 -8.74 11.12
CA GLY A 74 -0.42 -9.69 10.10
C GLY A 74 0.73 -10.43 9.41
N VAL A 75 1.98 -10.00 9.60
CA VAL A 75 3.14 -10.57 8.88
C VAL A 75 3.40 -12.02 9.26
N GLU A 76 3.44 -12.33 10.56
CA GLU A 76 3.70 -13.68 11.05
C GLU A 76 2.67 -14.68 10.51
N PRO A 77 1.35 -14.44 10.66
CA PRO A 77 0.37 -15.38 10.13
C PRO A 77 0.38 -15.46 8.60
N LEU A 78 0.69 -14.39 7.88
CA LEU A 78 0.83 -14.42 6.43
C LEU A 78 2.01 -15.30 5.97
N VAL A 79 3.17 -15.21 6.64
CA VAL A 79 4.33 -16.07 6.35
C VAL A 79 4.01 -17.53 6.66
N ARG A 80 3.32 -17.81 7.77
CA ARG A 80 2.82 -19.14 8.09
C ARG A 80 1.82 -19.67 7.07
N LEU A 81 0.89 -18.84 6.59
CA LEU A 81 -0.05 -19.23 5.52
C LEU A 81 0.68 -19.48 4.19
N ALA A 82 1.79 -18.79 3.93
CA ALA A 82 2.63 -18.99 2.75
C ALA A 82 3.38 -20.34 2.77
N SER A 83 3.60 -20.95 3.95
CA SER A 83 4.21 -22.28 4.12
C SER A 83 3.23 -23.44 3.94
N LEU A 84 1.92 -23.20 3.98
CA LEU A 84 0.91 -24.26 3.87
C LEU A 84 0.97 -25.03 2.55
N GLN A 85 0.66 -26.32 2.60
CA GLN A 85 0.55 -27.17 1.41
C GLN A 85 -0.66 -26.80 0.51
N ARG A 86 -1.66 -26.09 1.05
CA ARG A 86 -2.82 -25.63 0.27
C ARG A 86 -2.39 -24.52 -0.68
N ARG A 87 -2.17 -24.90 -1.94
CA ARG A 87 -1.55 -24.06 -2.97
C ARG A 87 -2.27 -22.73 -3.20
N ASP A 88 -3.59 -22.71 -3.13
CA ASP A 88 -4.41 -21.51 -3.30
C ASP A 88 -4.13 -20.46 -2.21
N VAL A 89 -4.11 -20.89 -0.95
CA VAL A 89 -3.85 -20.05 0.23
C VAL A 89 -2.40 -19.57 0.21
N ALA A 90 -1.46 -20.48 -0.04
CA ALA A 90 -0.05 -20.14 -0.05
C ALA A 90 0.29 -19.12 -1.14
N ILE A 91 -0.27 -19.25 -2.36
CA ILE A 91 -0.06 -18.27 -3.43
C ILE A 91 -0.65 -16.90 -3.05
N ALA A 92 -1.86 -16.87 -2.47
CA ALA A 92 -2.48 -15.62 -2.05
C ALA A 92 -1.67 -14.93 -0.94
N ALA A 93 -1.21 -15.69 0.06
CA ALA A 93 -0.41 -15.18 1.17
C ALA A 93 0.96 -14.64 0.69
N ARG A 94 1.68 -15.38 -0.17
CA ARG A 94 2.94 -14.90 -0.78
C ARG A 94 2.73 -13.60 -1.57
N GLY A 95 1.64 -13.52 -2.33
CA GLY A 95 1.27 -12.31 -3.06
C GLY A 95 1.02 -11.12 -2.13
N ALA A 96 0.30 -11.35 -1.04
CA ALA A 96 0.02 -10.34 -0.02
C ALA A 96 1.28 -9.84 0.71
N VAL A 97 2.20 -10.73 1.08
CA VAL A 97 3.49 -10.34 1.69
C VAL A 97 4.33 -9.49 0.73
N ASN A 98 4.38 -9.86 -0.55
CA ASN A 98 5.08 -9.05 -1.55
C ASN A 98 4.46 -7.66 -1.73
N GLN A 99 3.12 -7.57 -1.70
CA GLN A 99 2.39 -6.30 -1.76
C GLN A 99 2.63 -5.45 -0.50
N LEU A 100 2.66 -6.06 0.69
CA LEU A 100 3.01 -5.37 1.93
C LEU A 100 4.40 -4.75 1.84
N LEU A 101 5.41 -5.53 1.45
CA LEU A 101 6.77 -5.02 1.30
C LEU A 101 6.85 -3.87 0.28
N GLN A 102 6.19 -3.99 -0.87
CA GLN A 102 6.10 -2.91 -1.86
C GLN A 102 5.41 -1.65 -1.31
N SER A 103 4.33 -1.82 -0.55
CA SER A 103 3.62 -0.69 0.06
C SER A 103 4.48 0.03 1.10
N TRP A 104 5.26 -0.72 1.89
CA TRP A 104 6.18 -0.15 2.86
C TRP A 104 7.36 0.56 2.19
N GLU A 105 7.90 0.02 1.10
CA GLU A 105 8.95 0.69 0.31
C GLU A 105 8.45 2.03 -0.26
N LEU A 106 7.20 2.06 -0.74
CA LEU A 106 6.58 3.29 -1.23
C LEU A 106 6.37 4.29 -0.09
N GLU A 107 5.78 3.86 1.03
CA GLU A 107 5.56 4.71 2.21
C GLU A 107 6.88 5.28 2.75
N ALA A 108 7.94 4.48 2.81
CA ALA A 108 9.26 4.92 3.23
C ALA A 108 9.86 5.96 2.27
N THR A 109 9.63 5.80 0.97
CA THR A 109 10.08 6.75 -0.06
C THR A 109 9.28 8.06 -0.01
N GLU A 110 7.99 7.99 0.30
CA GLU A 110 7.08 9.15 0.33
C GLU A 110 7.16 9.94 1.64
N SER A 111 7.23 9.26 2.78
CA SER A 111 7.28 9.87 4.11
C SER A 111 8.70 10.19 4.59
N GLY A 112 9.71 9.51 4.05
CA GLY A 112 11.07 9.55 4.59
C GLY A 112 11.24 8.81 5.93
N ASP A 113 10.21 8.12 6.42
CA ASP A 113 10.26 7.38 7.69
C ASP A 113 10.96 6.01 7.50
N VAL A 114 12.27 6.07 7.37
CA VAL A 114 13.13 4.89 7.23
C VAL A 114 13.07 3.99 8.47
N ARG A 115 12.86 4.57 9.66
CA ARG A 115 12.81 3.82 10.91
C ARG A 115 11.61 2.89 10.95
N ARG A 116 10.42 3.38 10.59
CA ARG A 116 9.21 2.54 10.54
C ARG A 116 9.34 1.44 9.49
N PHE A 117 10.03 1.70 8.38
CA PHE A 117 10.34 0.67 7.38
C PHE A 117 11.31 -0.39 7.91
N ALA A 118 12.33 0.01 8.67
CA ALA A 118 13.26 -0.91 9.34
C ALA A 118 12.53 -1.81 10.36
N GLU A 119 11.63 -1.26 11.18
CA GLU A 119 10.86 -2.03 12.16
C GLU A 119 9.98 -3.10 11.49
N ARG A 120 9.31 -2.76 10.37
CA ARG A 120 8.48 -3.69 9.58
C ARG A 120 9.29 -4.78 8.88
N THR A 121 10.41 -4.41 8.26
CA THR A 121 11.29 -5.37 7.57
C THR A 121 12.00 -6.30 8.54
N THR A 122 12.35 -5.82 9.74
CA THR A 122 12.87 -6.64 10.84
C THR A 122 11.84 -7.70 11.23
N ALA A 123 10.58 -7.31 11.49
CA ALA A 123 9.51 -8.25 11.79
C ALA A 123 9.28 -9.30 10.69
N LEU A 124 9.33 -8.89 9.41
CA LEU A 124 9.23 -9.81 8.27
C LEU A 124 10.41 -10.78 8.19
N SER A 125 11.64 -10.30 8.36
CA SER A 125 12.83 -11.16 8.35
C SER A 125 12.79 -12.22 9.46
N ALA A 126 12.37 -11.83 10.66
CA ALA A 126 12.22 -12.72 11.80
C ALA A 126 11.11 -13.77 11.57
N ALA A 127 10.00 -13.37 10.95
CA ALA A 127 8.92 -14.29 10.59
C ALA A 127 9.37 -15.34 9.55
N LEU A 128 10.13 -14.91 8.53
CA LEU A 128 10.70 -15.81 7.54
C LEU A 128 11.65 -16.83 8.19
N GLU A 129 12.53 -16.38 9.08
CA GLU A 129 13.47 -17.25 9.79
C GLU A 129 12.75 -18.30 10.65
N ARG A 130 11.75 -17.86 11.43
CA ARG A 130 11.00 -18.73 12.34
C ARG A 130 10.25 -19.84 11.61
N HIS A 131 9.68 -19.55 10.45
CA HIS A 131 8.92 -20.53 9.65
C HIS A 131 9.75 -21.23 8.58
N ALA A 132 11.05 -20.94 8.45
CA ALA A 132 11.88 -21.51 7.40
C ALA A 132 11.97 -23.04 7.43
N ALA A 133 11.70 -23.67 8.59
CA ALA A 133 11.66 -25.14 8.74
C ALA A 133 10.43 -25.79 8.10
N GLU A 134 9.37 -25.03 7.87
CA GLU A 134 8.12 -25.52 7.30
C GLU A 134 8.05 -25.30 5.78
N PHE A 135 9.03 -24.61 5.20
CA PHE A 135 9.00 -24.24 3.78
C PHE A 135 9.28 -25.45 2.88
N GLY A 136 8.28 -25.80 2.05
CA GLY A 136 8.51 -26.66 0.89
C GLY A 136 9.41 -25.98 -0.17
N PRO A 137 9.87 -26.71 -1.20
CA PRO A 137 10.85 -26.22 -2.18
C PRO A 137 10.39 -25.01 -2.99
N GLU A 138 9.08 -24.85 -3.20
CA GLU A 138 8.54 -23.64 -3.84
C GLU A 138 8.53 -22.44 -2.89
N THR A 139 8.12 -22.66 -1.63
CA THR A 139 8.08 -21.61 -0.61
C THR A 139 9.48 -21.16 -0.25
N GLN A 140 10.46 -22.06 -0.14
CA GLN A 140 11.85 -21.71 0.12
C GLN A 140 12.44 -20.82 -0.98
N ARG A 141 12.15 -21.09 -2.27
CA ARG A 141 12.59 -20.22 -3.37
C ARG A 141 11.98 -18.83 -3.30
N TRP A 142 10.69 -18.75 -2.96
CA TRP A 142 10.04 -17.46 -2.71
C TRP A 142 10.67 -16.72 -1.52
N ALA A 143 10.90 -17.42 -0.41
CA ALA A 143 11.51 -16.85 0.80
C ALA A 143 12.93 -16.35 0.53
N ASN A 144 13.73 -17.08 -0.27
CA ASN A 144 15.07 -16.64 -0.68
C ASN A 144 15.01 -15.35 -1.48
N GLY A 145 14.13 -15.25 -2.49
CA GLY A 145 13.98 -14.02 -3.26
C GLY A 145 13.49 -12.82 -2.42
N LEU A 146 12.67 -13.09 -1.40
CA LEU A 146 12.24 -12.06 -0.45
C LEU A 146 13.39 -11.65 0.48
N ALA A 147 14.17 -12.59 0.99
CA ALA A 147 15.34 -12.35 1.83
C ALA A 147 16.41 -11.55 1.07
N GLU A 148 16.73 -11.88 -0.17
CA GLU A 148 17.66 -11.12 -1.03
C GLU A 148 17.22 -9.65 -1.19
N ARG A 149 15.91 -9.42 -1.35
CA ARG A 149 15.36 -8.06 -1.41
C ARG A 149 15.49 -7.33 -0.08
N LEU A 150 15.23 -7.99 1.05
CA LEU A 150 15.43 -7.40 2.37
C LEU A 150 16.90 -7.04 2.63
N VAL A 151 17.84 -7.89 2.22
CA VAL A 151 19.29 -7.61 2.27
C VAL A 151 19.61 -6.32 1.50
N THR A 152 19.05 -6.14 0.31
CA THR A 152 19.24 -4.92 -0.49
C THR A 152 18.75 -3.64 0.20
N HIS A 153 17.72 -3.76 1.06
CA HIS A 153 17.22 -2.62 1.83
C HIS A 153 18.00 -2.37 3.12
N SER A 154 18.73 -3.37 3.64
CA SER A 154 19.42 -3.28 4.93
C SER A 154 20.48 -2.18 4.98
N ASP A 155 21.06 -1.80 3.86
CA ASP A 155 22.04 -0.70 3.75
C ASP A 155 21.46 0.69 4.10
N GLN A 156 20.13 0.82 4.07
CA GLN A 156 19.42 2.08 4.36
C GLN A 156 19.07 2.23 5.85
N PHE A 157 19.24 1.18 6.66
CA PHE A 157 18.79 1.17 8.06
C PHE A 157 19.89 1.53 9.06
N ALA A 158 19.48 1.74 10.32
CA ALA A 158 20.44 1.88 11.40
C ALA A 158 21.21 0.56 11.59
N PRO A 159 22.50 0.60 11.97
CA PRO A 159 23.33 -0.61 12.04
C PRO A 159 22.73 -1.75 12.86
N ALA A 160 22.03 -1.45 13.96
CA ALA A 160 21.38 -2.45 14.79
C ALA A 160 20.29 -3.23 14.02
N ASP A 161 19.41 -2.52 13.32
CA ASP A 161 18.32 -3.12 12.53
C ASP A 161 18.89 -3.87 11.30
N SER A 162 19.90 -3.28 10.63
CA SER A 162 20.57 -3.91 9.49
C SER A 162 21.19 -5.25 9.89
N TRP A 163 21.89 -5.31 11.03
CA TRP A 163 22.50 -6.55 11.52
C TRP A 163 21.45 -7.63 11.83
N GLU A 164 20.33 -7.26 12.45
CA GLU A 164 19.25 -8.20 12.75
C GLU A 164 18.61 -8.76 11.47
N ILE A 165 18.31 -7.90 10.51
CA ILE A 165 17.76 -8.30 9.20
C ILE A 165 18.74 -9.22 8.46
N LEU A 166 20.03 -8.86 8.42
CA LEU A 166 21.06 -9.65 7.76
C LEU A 166 21.22 -11.04 8.42
N ALA A 167 21.25 -11.11 9.75
CA ALA A 167 21.36 -12.36 10.48
C ALA A 167 20.15 -13.29 10.22
N ASN A 168 18.94 -12.74 10.18
CA ASN A 168 17.73 -13.51 9.87
C ASN A 168 17.72 -13.97 8.40
N CYS A 169 18.07 -13.09 7.46
CA CYS A 169 18.12 -13.42 6.04
C CYS A 169 19.19 -14.47 5.74
N ASP A 170 20.37 -14.39 6.38
CA ASP A 170 21.45 -15.37 6.22
C ASP A 170 20.99 -16.79 6.62
N ARG A 171 20.26 -16.92 7.73
CA ARG A 171 19.68 -18.21 8.15
C ARG A 171 18.64 -18.75 7.17
N VAL A 172 17.86 -17.88 6.53
CA VAL A 172 16.90 -18.28 5.49
C VAL A 172 17.63 -18.73 4.23
N LEU A 173 18.64 -17.97 3.78
CA LEU A 173 19.39 -18.22 2.55
C LEU A 173 20.34 -19.42 2.66
N SER A 174 20.88 -19.68 3.85
CA SER A 174 21.79 -20.81 4.10
C SER A 174 21.10 -22.18 4.07
N ARG A 175 19.77 -22.22 4.01
CA ARG A 175 19.05 -23.49 3.93
C ARG A 175 19.21 -24.11 2.55
N PRO A 176 19.56 -25.41 2.47
CA PRO A 176 19.73 -26.08 1.20
C PRO A 176 18.39 -26.08 0.46
N LEU A 177 18.41 -25.57 -0.78
CA LEU A 177 17.29 -25.71 -1.68
C LEU A 177 17.08 -27.21 -1.91
N GLN A 178 15.96 -27.74 -1.41
CA GLN A 178 15.59 -29.10 -1.70
C GLN A 178 15.52 -29.25 -3.23
N PRO A 179 16.14 -30.30 -3.81
CA PRO A 179 16.05 -30.57 -5.23
C PRO A 179 14.59 -30.50 -5.64
N ARG A 180 14.30 -29.74 -6.68
CA ARG A 180 12.95 -29.71 -7.24
C ARG A 180 12.61 -31.16 -7.58
N GLU A 181 11.69 -31.77 -6.83
CA GLU A 181 11.19 -33.10 -7.15
C GLU A 181 10.90 -33.09 -8.64
N ALA A 182 11.64 -33.92 -9.37
CA ALA A 182 11.53 -33.99 -10.80
C ALA A 182 10.05 -34.28 -11.04
N ARG A 183 9.32 -33.28 -11.55
CA ARG A 183 7.89 -33.40 -11.85
C ARG A 183 7.80 -34.72 -12.60
N PRO A 184 7.10 -35.75 -12.07
CA PRO A 184 7.09 -37.06 -12.69
C PRO A 184 6.76 -36.80 -14.14
N ALA A 185 7.71 -37.15 -15.02
CA ALA A 185 7.61 -36.85 -16.43
C ALA A 185 6.18 -37.21 -16.80
N PRO A 186 5.38 -36.26 -17.34
CA PRO A 186 3.97 -36.51 -17.60
C PRO A 186 3.97 -37.85 -18.28
N ILE A 187 3.36 -38.86 -17.64
CA ILE A 187 3.33 -40.21 -18.19
C ILE A 187 2.78 -39.95 -19.57
N VAL A 188 3.67 -40.02 -20.57
CA VAL A 188 3.27 -39.89 -21.95
C VAL A 188 2.33 -41.04 -22.03
N ALA A 189 1.03 -40.75 -22.00
CA ALA A 189 0.01 -41.75 -22.11
C ALA A 189 0.42 -42.46 -23.38
N VAL A 190 1.02 -43.65 -23.21
CA VAL A 190 1.41 -44.51 -24.31
C VAL A 190 0.12 -44.60 -25.06
N ALA A 191 0.10 -43.96 -26.23
CA ALA A 191 -1.11 -43.77 -27.00
C ALA A 191 -1.73 -45.15 -27.07
N GLU A 192 -2.84 -45.33 -26.33
CA GLU A 192 -3.53 -46.59 -26.29
C GLU A 192 -3.83 -46.87 -27.76
N PRO A 193 -3.30 -47.97 -28.33
CA PRO A 193 -3.40 -48.21 -29.75
C PRO A 193 -4.88 -48.11 -30.09
N LEU A 194 -5.20 -47.15 -30.97
CA LEU A 194 -6.54 -46.92 -31.50
C LEU A 194 -7.08 -48.28 -31.96
N VAL A 195 -7.85 -48.94 -31.10
CA VAL A 195 -8.67 -50.07 -31.53
C VAL A 195 -9.63 -49.45 -32.54
N PRO A 196 -9.65 -49.93 -33.79
CA PRO A 196 -10.53 -49.38 -34.80
C PRO A 196 -11.97 -49.51 -34.31
N SER A 197 -12.58 -48.36 -34.00
CA SER A 197 -14.00 -48.25 -33.70
C SER A 197 -14.78 -48.83 -34.86
N THR A 198 -15.35 -50.01 -34.65
CA THR A 198 -16.39 -50.59 -35.50
C THR A 198 -17.52 -49.56 -35.62
N PRO A 199 -17.98 -49.23 -36.84
CA PRO A 199 -19.02 -48.22 -37.03
C PRO A 199 -20.30 -48.64 -36.29
N PRO A 200 -20.93 -47.74 -35.51
CA PRO A 200 -22.18 -48.05 -34.85
C PRO A 200 -23.28 -48.29 -35.90
N ALA A 201 -23.87 -49.47 -35.83
CA ALA A 201 -25.07 -49.81 -36.56
C ALA A 201 -26.17 -48.79 -36.24
N LYS A 202 -26.71 -48.23 -37.32
CA LYS A 202 -27.88 -47.36 -37.43
C LYS A 202 -29.02 -47.80 -36.48
N PRO A 203 -29.36 -47.04 -35.42
CA PRO A 203 -30.60 -47.28 -34.71
C PRO A 203 -31.77 -46.70 -35.51
N LEU A 204 -32.70 -47.62 -35.79
CA LEU A 204 -34.02 -47.38 -36.35
C LEU A 204 -34.77 -46.32 -35.53
N ALA A 205 -35.51 -45.48 -36.24
CA ALA A 205 -36.47 -44.54 -35.70
C ALA A 205 -37.50 -45.23 -34.78
N ALA A 206 -37.77 -44.65 -33.61
CA ALA A 206 -39.05 -44.83 -32.93
C ALA A 206 -39.35 -43.69 -31.93
N ALA A 207 -40.46 -43.03 -32.22
CA ALA A 207 -41.46 -42.52 -31.28
C ALA A 207 -41.06 -41.43 -30.26
N VAL A 208 -41.34 -40.20 -30.70
CA VAL A 208 -41.99 -39.15 -29.91
C VAL A 208 -42.98 -39.74 -28.88
N ARG A 209 -42.80 -39.39 -27.60
CA ARG A 209 -43.92 -39.36 -26.63
C ARG A 209 -43.83 -38.13 -25.73
N PRO A 210 -44.99 -37.58 -25.32
CA PRO A 210 -45.12 -36.22 -24.81
C PRO A 210 -44.95 -36.14 -23.29
N GLN A 211 -44.67 -34.92 -22.85
CA GLN A 211 -44.75 -34.43 -21.48
C GLN A 211 -46.10 -34.79 -20.83
N ALA A 212 -46.04 -35.33 -19.62
CA ALA A 212 -47.18 -35.40 -18.71
C ALA A 212 -46.78 -34.76 -17.37
N SER A 213 -47.38 -33.61 -17.13
CA SER A 213 -47.44 -32.89 -15.86
C SER A 213 -48.09 -33.73 -14.77
N THR A 214 -47.65 -33.60 -13.52
CA THR A 214 -48.47 -33.88 -12.32
C THR A 214 -47.84 -33.18 -11.10
N PRO A 215 -48.60 -32.92 -10.01
CA PRO A 215 -48.75 -31.56 -9.51
C PRO A 215 -48.35 -31.42 -8.04
N ALA A 216 -48.47 -30.18 -7.57
CA ALA A 216 -48.45 -29.80 -6.16
C ALA A 216 -49.52 -30.51 -5.30
N ARG A 217 -49.09 -30.90 -4.10
CA ARG A 217 -49.86 -31.07 -2.84
C ARG A 217 -48.80 -31.20 -1.74
N SER A 218 -48.98 -30.82 -0.48
CA SER A 218 -49.93 -29.98 0.26
C SER A 218 -49.48 -30.16 1.70
N ASN A 219 -49.50 -29.07 2.46
CA ASN A 219 -49.48 -28.96 3.92
C ASN A 219 -49.98 -30.20 4.68
N GLY A 220 -49.30 -30.48 5.79
CA GLY A 220 -49.72 -31.43 6.82
C GLY A 220 -48.91 -31.20 8.11
N ASP A 221 -49.36 -30.21 8.87
CA ASP A 221 -49.00 -29.91 10.25
C ASP A 221 -49.22 -31.09 11.22
N GLN A 222 -48.54 -30.99 12.37
CA GLN A 222 -48.92 -31.51 13.70
C GLN A 222 -48.99 -33.04 13.90
N GLN A 223 -48.26 -33.58 14.87
CA GLN A 223 -48.63 -33.56 16.31
C GLN A 223 -47.94 -34.72 17.08
N THR A 224 -47.30 -34.33 18.19
CA THR A 224 -47.22 -35.01 19.50
C THR A 224 -47.11 -36.55 19.59
N ARG A 225 -46.04 -36.99 20.25
CA ARG A 225 -45.97 -38.03 21.31
C ARG A 225 -44.50 -38.15 21.72
N ALA A 226 -44.11 -38.48 22.94
CA ALA A 226 -44.66 -38.47 24.27
C ALA A 226 -43.45 -38.69 25.18
N ASN A 227 -43.56 -38.26 26.44
CA ASN A 227 -42.62 -38.47 27.52
C ASN A 227 -42.14 -39.93 27.65
N ASP A 228 -40.88 -40.11 28.10
CA ASP A 228 -40.56 -40.85 29.33
C ASP A 228 -39.14 -40.50 29.81
N GLY A 229 -38.98 -40.41 31.15
CA GLY A 229 -37.88 -39.72 31.88
C GLY A 229 -36.53 -40.48 32.01
N PRO A 230 -35.74 -40.33 33.10
CA PRO A 230 -36.08 -39.83 34.43
C PRO A 230 -35.16 -38.72 35.00
N LYS A 231 -35.63 -38.23 36.15
CA LYS A 231 -35.09 -37.22 37.06
C LYS A 231 -33.68 -37.54 37.57
N GLY A 232 -32.83 -36.52 37.60
CA GLY A 232 -31.64 -36.45 38.45
C GLY A 232 -31.65 -35.10 39.17
N ASP A 233 -32.04 -35.13 40.45
CA ASP A 233 -31.84 -34.03 41.40
C ASP A 233 -30.35 -33.71 41.55
N LEU A 234 -30.01 -32.42 41.58
CA LEU A 234 -28.89 -31.87 42.35
C LEU A 234 -29.03 -30.34 42.39
N SER A 235 -29.68 -29.85 43.45
CA SER A 235 -29.61 -28.46 43.87
C SER A 235 -28.38 -28.26 44.75
N VAL A 236 -27.39 -27.47 44.32
CA VAL A 236 -26.42 -26.79 45.21
C VAL A 236 -25.94 -25.48 44.59
N LEU A 237 -26.44 -24.37 45.17
CA LEU A 237 -25.82 -23.04 45.41
C LEU A 237 -25.21 -22.19 44.28
N GLY A 238 -25.79 -20.99 44.10
CA GLY A 238 -25.04 -19.73 44.02
C GLY A 238 -25.15 -18.92 42.70
N PRO A 239 -25.71 -17.70 42.71
CA PRO A 239 -25.87 -16.88 41.51
C PRO A 239 -24.62 -16.03 41.23
N VAL A 240 -24.04 -16.19 40.03
CA VAL A 240 -23.14 -15.17 39.46
C VAL A 240 -23.95 -14.38 38.43
N THR A 241 -24.05 -13.08 38.68
CA THR A 241 -24.75 -12.13 37.83
C THR A 241 -24.06 -11.98 36.47
N SER A 242 -24.72 -12.46 35.42
CA SER A 242 -24.41 -12.12 34.03
C SER A 242 -24.80 -10.66 33.76
N SER A 243 -23.84 -9.74 33.78
CA SER A 243 -23.97 -8.46 33.09
C SER A 243 -23.52 -8.62 31.65
N GLY A 244 -24.47 -8.92 30.77
CA GLY A 244 -24.30 -8.76 29.33
C GLY A 244 -24.38 -7.28 28.97
N SER A 245 -23.22 -6.62 28.85
CA SER A 245 -23.13 -5.32 28.19
C SER A 245 -22.60 -5.53 26.78
N SER A 246 -23.52 -5.57 25.82
CA SER A 246 -23.22 -5.48 24.40
C SER A 246 -22.72 -4.07 24.10
N PHE A 247 -21.40 -3.89 24.13
CA PHE A 247 -20.78 -2.60 23.82
C PHE A 247 -20.74 -2.40 22.30
N ASN A 248 -21.63 -1.55 21.81
CA ASN A 248 -21.81 -1.23 20.40
C ASN A 248 -20.84 -0.10 20.01
N LEU A 249 -19.66 -0.44 19.49
CA LEU A 249 -18.52 0.49 19.31
C LEU A 249 -18.53 1.26 17.97
N GLN A 250 -19.70 1.44 17.33
CA GLN A 250 -19.77 1.98 15.96
C GLN A 250 -20.47 3.34 15.80
N GLN A 251 -20.82 4.04 16.89
CA GLN A 251 -21.55 5.34 16.79
C GLN A 251 -20.89 6.57 17.43
N GLN A 252 -19.68 6.48 18.02
CA GLN A 252 -19.14 7.60 18.81
C GLN A 252 -18.20 8.59 18.11
N PHE A 253 -17.93 8.46 16.80
CA PHE A 253 -17.07 9.41 16.07
C PHE A 253 -17.83 10.47 15.25
N GLY A 254 -19.15 10.59 15.42
CA GLY A 254 -19.98 11.40 14.53
C GLY A 254 -20.20 12.88 14.89
N ASN A 255 -19.93 13.36 16.11
CA ASN A 255 -20.55 14.62 16.59
C ASN A 255 -19.67 15.53 17.47
N THR A 256 -18.43 15.84 17.08
CA THR A 256 -17.60 16.83 17.83
C THR A 256 -16.87 17.89 17.02
N LEU A 257 -17.20 18.13 15.74
CA LEU A 257 -16.59 19.21 14.94
C LEU A 257 -17.58 20.29 14.48
N ARG A 258 -18.57 20.61 15.32
CA ARG A 258 -19.53 21.68 15.02
C ARG A 258 -19.72 22.63 16.20
N SER A 259 -18.64 23.26 16.66
CA SER A 259 -18.67 24.41 17.58
C SER A 259 -17.27 25.02 17.73
N ALA A 260 -16.81 25.76 16.72
CA ALA A 260 -15.74 26.76 16.86
C ALA A 260 -15.61 27.52 15.53
N LEU A 261 -16.33 28.63 15.39
CA LEU A 261 -15.96 29.82 14.58
C LEU A 261 -17.17 30.75 14.56
N GLN A 262 -17.37 31.45 15.67
CA GLN A 262 -18.20 32.64 15.73
C GLN A 262 -17.46 33.65 16.61
N PHE A 263 -17.36 34.89 16.11
CA PHE A 263 -16.71 36.10 16.65
C PHE A 263 -15.29 36.44 16.19
N ALA A 264 -15.25 37.42 15.27
CA ALA A 264 -14.48 38.69 15.27
C ALA A 264 -14.14 39.04 13.81
N GLY A 265 -14.46 40.19 13.23
CA GLY A 265 -15.10 41.40 13.70
C GLY A 265 -15.41 42.29 12.49
N GLU A 266 -16.41 43.16 12.67
CA GLU A 266 -16.67 44.32 11.82
C GLU A 266 -15.51 45.32 11.93
N HIS A 267 -15.17 46.05 10.86
CA HIS A 267 -15.18 47.52 10.76
C HIS A 267 -14.48 48.02 9.47
N SER A 268 -15.20 48.89 8.77
CA SER A 268 -14.72 50.04 7.99
C SER A 268 -14.15 49.86 6.57
N GLY A 269 -14.84 50.51 5.61
CA GLY A 269 -14.20 51.66 4.94
C GLY A 269 -14.05 51.63 3.42
N ALA A 270 -15.11 52.07 2.72
CA ALA A 270 -15.12 53.01 1.59
C ALA A 270 -14.03 53.02 0.47
N ALA A 271 -14.57 53.07 -0.76
CA ALA A 271 -14.01 53.63 -2.01
C ALA A 271 -12.84 52.86 -2.65
N GLN A 272 -12.65 52.78 -3.97
CA GLN A 272 -13.14 53.59 -5.08
C GLN A 272 -12.95 52.74 -6.35
N ARG A 273 -13.94 52.83 -7.26
CA ARG A 273 -13.90 52.25 -8.61
C ARG A 273 -12.63 52.66 -9.35
N SER A 274 -11.99 51.70 -10.01
CA SER A 274 -11.13 51.94 -11.16
C SER A 274 -11.33 50.79 -12.14
N ASP A 275 -12.17 51.06 -13.14
CA ASP A 275 -12.27 50.27 -14.36
C ASP A 275 -10.93 50.30 -15.10
N GLN A 276 -10.27 49.17 -15.20
CA GLN A 276 -9.29 48.91 -16.27
C GLN A 276 -9.65 47.60 -16.97
N PRO A 277 -9.82 47.59 -18.31
CA PRO A 277 -10.03 46.35 -19.04
C PRO A 277 -8.73 45.53 -19.05
N VAL A 278 -8.74 44.43 -18.30
CA VAL A 278 -7.70 43.39 -18.36
C VAL A 278 -7.69 42.83 -19.78
N ARG A 279 -6.59 43.05 -20.51
CA ARG A 279 -6.29 42.34 -21.76
C ARG A 279 -6.14 40.86 -21.43
N VAL A 280 -7.13 40.06 -21.86
CA VAL A 280 -7.06 38.60 -21.85
C VAL A 280 -6.04 38.18 -22.90
N THR A 281 -4.86 37.77 -22.47
CA THR A 281 -3.91 37.03 -23.31
C THR A 281 -4.52 35.66 -23.60
N PRO A 282 -4.56 35.19 -24.86
CA PRO A 282 -5.15 33.90 -25.18
C PRO A 282 -4.38 32.78 -24.45
N MET A 283 -5.12 31.94 -23.73
CA MET A 283 -4.59 30.71 -23.13
C MET A 283 -3.93 29.87 -24.23
N GLY A 284 -2.76 29.31 -23.91
CA GLY A 284 -2.02 28.39 -24.77
C GLY A 284 -2.84 27.15 -25.17
N PRO A 285 -2.28 26.33 -26.08
CA PRO A 285 -3.00 25.22 -26.66
C PRO A 285 -3.50 24.26 -25.58
N VAL A 286 -4.81 24.00 -25.61
CA VAL A 286 -5.43 22.93 -24.81
C VAL A 286 -4.80 21.62 -25.25
N ILE A 287 -3.92 21.07 -24.41
CA ILE A 287 -3.37 19.74 -24.62
C ILE A 287 -4.51 18.76 -24.34
N ASP A 288 -4.98 18.10 -25.39
CA ASP A 288 -6.02 17.09 -25.32
C ASP A 288 -5.41 15.84 -24.68
N VAL A 289 -5.62 15.66 -23.38
CA VAL A 289 -5.10 14.53 -22.62
C VAL A 289 -6.04 13.34 -22.84
N PRO A 290 -5.56 12.22 -23.44
CA PRO A 290 -6.41 11.08 -23.73
C PRO A 290 -6.98 10.50 -22.44
N SER A 291 -8.25 10.12 -22.49
CA SER A 291 -8.94 9.53 -21.36
C SER A 291 -8.24 8.23 -20.90
N PRO A 292 -8.39 7.82 -19.63
CA PRO A 292 -7.78 6.58 -19.12
C PRO A 292 -8.16 5.31 -19.91
N GLN A 293 -9.26 5.35 -20.66
CA GLN A 293 -9.67 4.27 -21.55
C GLN A 293 -8.90 4.28 -22.88
N GLU A 294 -8.64 5.45 -23.45
CA GLU A 294 -7.85 5.61 -24.69
C GLU A 294 -6.37 5.25 -24.47
N ALA A 295 -5.79 5.65 -23.33
CA ALA A 295 -4.43 5.24 -22.96
C ALA A 295 -4.29 3.70 -22.84
N ARG A 296 -5.33 3.03 -22.33
CA ARG A 296 -5.39 1.55 -22.26
C ARG A 296 -5.53 0.90 -23.63
N LEU A 297 -6.27 1.53 -24.56
CA LEU A 297 -6.40 1.05 -25.94
C LEU A 297 -5.10 1.22 -26.73
N GLN A 298 -4.41 2.36 -26.58
CA GLN A 298 -3.10 2.59 -27.19
C GLN A 298 -2.04 1.60 -26.67
N SER A 299 -2.04 1.33 -25.36
CA SER A 299 -1.16 0.32 -24.75
C SER A 299 -1.42 -1.09 -25.27
N ARG A 300 -2.69 -1.45 -25.54
CA ARG A 300 -3.04 -2.74 -26.17
C ARG A 300 -2.59 -2.82 -27.62
N ARG A 301 -2.74 -1.73 -28.39
CA ARG A 301 -2.33 -1.66 -29.79
C ARG A 301 -0.82 -1.82 -29.96
N SER A 302 -0.05 -1.22 -29.04
CA SER A 302 1.41 -1.31 -28.97
C SER A 302 1.90 -2.74 -28.67
N ARG A 303 1.10 -3.53 -27.95
CA ARG A 303 1.44 -4.90 -27.53
C ARG A 303 1.16 -5.97 -28.60
N THR A 304 0.32 -5.65 -29.59
CA THR A 304 -0.07 -6.56 -30.67
C THR A 304 0.75 -6.41 -31.94
N GLN A 305 1.70 -5.47 -31.98
CA GLN A 305 2.56 -5.26 -33.14
C GLN A 305 3.79 -6.19 -33.03
N PRO A 306 3.93 -7.20 -33.91
CA PRO A 306 5.07 -8.12 -33.85
C PRO A 306 6.37 -7.37 -34.19
N PRO A 307 7.50 -7.71 -33.55
CA PRO A 307 8.78 -7.05 -33.77
C PRO A 307 9.25 -7.32 -35.20
N THR A 308 9.32 -6.26 -36.01
CA THR A 308 9.92 -6.31 -37.34
C THR A 308 11.44 -6.34 -37.15
N ALA A 309 12.08 -7.45 -37.55
CA ALA A 309 13.53 -7.58 -37.49
C ALA A 309 14.19 -6.59 -38.47
N PRO A 310 15.27 -5.89 -38.09
CA PRO A 310 16.00 -5.04 -39.02
C PRO A 310 16.86 -5.91 -39.96
N ALA A 311 16.63 -5.75 -41.26
CA ALA A 311 17.53 -6.22 -42.29
C ALA A 311 18.82 -5.38 -42.23
N VAL A 312 19.96 -6.08 -42.14
CA VAL A 312 21.29 -5.50 -42.28
C VAL A 312 21.55 -5.35 -43.77
N ASP A 313 21.60 -4.11 -44.26
CA ASP A 313 22.24 -3.80 -45.54
C ASP A 313 23.41 -2.84 -45.31
N ALA A 314 24.56 -3.30 -45.75
CA ALA A 314 25.82 -2.60 -45.73
C ALA A 314 25.87 -1.61 -46.90
N HIS A 315 26.03 -0.32 -46.60
CA HIS A 315 26.62 0.60 -47.57
C HIS A 315 27.58 1.57 -46.88
N VAL A 316 28.83 1.44 -47.32
CA VAL A 316 29.96 2.33 -47.08
C VAL A 316 29.68 3.69 -47.72
N VAL A 317 29.72 4.76 -46.91
CA VAL A 317 30.08 6.12 -47.36
C VAL A 317 30.91 6.81 -46.27
N LYS A 318 32.17 7.12 -46.60
CA LYS A 318 32.99 8.13 -45.93
C LYS A 318 32.46 9.51 -46.33
N LEU A 319 32.29 10.45 -45.39
CA LEU A 319 32.87 11.81 -45.47
C LEU A 319 32.53 12.66 -44.23
N ASP A 320 33.60 13.26 -43.70
CA ASP A 320 33.75 14.59 -43.12
C ASP A 320 33.04 15.09 -41.84
N ALA A 321 33.88 15.80 -41.08
CA ALA A 321 33.68 16.36 -39.77
C ALA A 321 32.74 17.57 -39.75
N ARG A 322 31.84 17.59 -38.77
CA ARG A 322 31.30 18.80 -38.15
C ARG A 322 30.82 18.49 -36.72
N PRO A 323 31.04 19.36 -35.72
CA PRO A 323 30.65 19.08 -34.35
C PRO A 323 29.26 19.64 -34.07
N ASP A 324 28.24 18.78 -34.03
CA ASP A 324 26.94 19.13 -33.47
C ASP A 324 26.78 18.46 -32.11
N ALA A 325 26.94 19.28 -31.08
CA ALA A 325 26.58 18.98 -29.71
C ALA A 325 25.09 19.28 -29.52
N SER A 326 24.20 18.31 -29.76
CA SER A 326 22.85 18.25 -29.16
C SER A 326 22.11 17.01 -29.63
N ASP A 327 22.55 15.84 -29.17
CA ASP A 327 21.68 14.65 -29.15
C ASP A 327 22.14 13.66 -28.06
N GLN A 328 22.03 14.10 -26.80
CA GLN A 328 22.05 13.14 -25.69
C GLN A 328 20.68 12.48 -25.60
N SER A 329 20.55 11.45 -26.43
CA SER A 329 19.53 10.42 -26.30
C SER A 329 19.57 9.82 -24.89
N VAL A 330 18.53 10.11 -24.10
CA VAL A 330 18.25 9.48 -22.80
C VAL A 330 17.97 8.01 -23.06
N THR A 331 19.04 7.21 -23.14
CA THR A 331 18.96 5.77 -23.34
C THR A 331 18.94 5.08 -21.98
N ALA A 332 17.87 4.30 -21.76
CA ALA A 332 17.70 3.26 -20.75
C ALA A 332 17.98 3.66 -19.28
N ILE A 333 16.94 4.15 -18.60
CA ILE A 333 16.87 4.19 -17.14
C ILE A 333 16.80 2.75 -16.62
N GLY A 334 17.96 2.20 -16.23
CA GLY A 334 18.06 0.92 -15.54
C GLY A 334 17.59 1.00 -14.07
N PRO A 335 17.52 -0.13 -13.35
CA PRO A 335 16.91 -0.25 -12.01
C PRO A 335 17.65 0.46 -10.85
N ARG A 336 18.53 1.44 -11.13
CA ARG A 336 19.20 2.31 -10.14
C ARG A 336 18.51 3.69 -10.00
N GLY A 337 17.19 3.74 -10.17
CA GLY A 337 16.42 4.98 -10.35
C GLY A 337 16.38 5.97 -9.17
N ARG A 338 16.97 5.67 -8.00
CA ARG A 338 16.98 6.61 -6.86
C ARG A 338 18.12 7.62 -6.94
N ASP A 339 19.33 7.17 -7.32
CA ASP A 339 20.49 8.05 -7.43
C ASP A 339 20.38 8.96 -8.65
N THR A 340 19.67 8.52 -9.69
CA THR A 340 19.45 9.30 -10.91
C THR A 340 18.59 10.52 -10.68
N VAL A 341 17.52 10.46 -9.87
CA VAL A 341 16.65 11.63 -9.64
C VAL A 341 17.37 12.71 -8.83
N ALA A 342 18.18 12.33 -7.84
CA ALA A 342 18.95 13.30 -7.05
C ALA A 342 20.03 13.99 -7.90
N GLU A 343 20.78 13.21 -8.69
CA GLU A 343 21.81 13.74 -9.59
C GLU A 343 21.19 14.64 -10.67
N LEU A 344 20.06 14.21 -11.25
CA LEU A 344 19.33 14.97 -12.25
C LEU A 344 18.71 16.24 -11.66
N THR A 345 18.22 16.22 -10.42
CA THR A 345 17.77 17.44 -9.73
C THR A 345 18.92 18.43 -9.55
N LYS A 346 20.10 17.94 -9.13
CA LYS A 346 21.29 18.78 -8.96
C LYS A 346 21.74 19.39 -10.29
N GLN A 347 21.72 18.61 -11.37
CA GLN A 347 22.03 19.08 -12.71
C GLN A 347 21.04 20.14 -13.19
N ILE A 348 19.73 19.92 -13.01
CA ILE A 348 18.71 20.88 -13.46
C ILE A 348 18.77 22.17 -12.63
N ASN A 349 19.02 22.09 -11.32
CA ASN A 349 19.13 23.28 -10.48
C ASN A 349 20.30 24.19 -10.87
N ALA A 350 21.33 23.64 -11.52
CA ALA A 350 22.45 24.41 -12.05
C ALA A 350 22.13 25.13 -13.39
N LEU A 351 21.03 24.77 -14.06
CA LEU A 351 20.64 25.36 -15.34
C LEU A 351 20.02 26.75 -15.15
N PRO A 352 20.12 27.63 -16.16
CA PRO A 352 19.43 28.93 -16.15
C PRO A 352 17.91 28.75 -16.16
N PRO A 353 17.13 29.73 -15.67
CA PRO A 353 15.69 29.59 -15.45
C PRO A 353 14.89 29.10 -16.67
N GLY A 354 15.24 29.56 -17.88
CA GLY A 354 14.59 29.14 -19.13
C GLY A 354 14.76 27.64 -19.43
N GLU A 355 15.95 27.10 -19.15
CA GLU A 355 16.23 25.67 -19.35
C GLU A 355 15.63 24.80 -18.24
N ARG A 356 15.43 25.35 -17.03
CA ARG A 356 14.69 24.68 -15.95
C ARG A 356 13.22 24.48 -16.33
N LEU A 357 12.59 25.46 -17.00
CA LEU A 357 11.22 25.31 -17.54
C LEU A 357 11.12 24.20 -18.60
N ALA A 358 12.08 24.11 -19.53
CA ALA A 358 12.13 23.01 -20.50
C ALA A 358 12.34 21.64 -19.82
N SER A 359 13.01 21.63 -18.67
CA SER A 359 13.22 20.41 -17.87
C SER A 359 11.96 19.98 -17.11
N LEU A 360 11.09 20.92 -16.70
CA LEU A 360 9.75 20.61 -16.18
C LEU A 360 8.86 19.93 -17.22
N GLU A 361 8.93 20.36 -18.48
CA GLU A 361 8.17 19.71 -19.55
C GLU A 361 8.64 18.25 -19.77
N ARG A 362 9.96 18.03 -19.78
CA ARG A 362 10.52 16.67 -19.83
C ARG A 362 10.16 15.83 -18.60
N ALA A 363 10.10 16.45 -17.42
CA ALA A 363 9.66 15.80 -16.18
C ALA A 363 8.25 15.22 -16.30
N SER A 364 7.35 15.90 -17.01
CA SER A 364 5.96 15.45 -17.20
C SER A 364 5.85 14.18 -18.06
N GLN A 365 6.89 13.85 -18.82
CA GLN A 365 6.97 12.64 -19.66
C GLN A 365 7.49 11.42 -18.89
N LEU A 366 7.99 11.61 -17.66
CA LEU A 366 8.44 10.51 -16.80
C LEU A 366 7.25 9.72 -16.24
N PRO A 367 7.48 8.48 -15.77
CA PRO A 367 6.46 7.72 -15.04
C PRO A 367 5.86 8.56 -13.90
N PRO A 368 4.53 8.47 -13.63
CA PRO A 368 3.85 9.40 -12.72
C PRO A 368 4.44 9.50 -11.31
N ALA A 369 5.04 8.42 -10.79
CA ALA A 369 5.72 8.44 -9.50
C ALA A 369 7.01 9.28 -9.52
N GLU A 370 7.81 9.12 -10.57
CA GLU A 370 9.08 9.83 -10.75
C GLU A 370 8.84 11.29 -11.11
N ALA A 371 7.90 11.56 -12.02
CA ALA A 371 7.48 12.91 -12.39
C ALA A 371 7.07 13.71 -11.14
N ARG A 372 6.18 13.15 -10.32
CA ARG A 372 5.72 13.80 -9.07
C ARG A 372 6.87 14.07 -8.10
N ARG A 373 7.79 13.12 -7.92
CA ARG A 373 8.95 13.30 -7.04
C ARG A 373 9.84 14.44 -7.51
N LEU A 374 10.09 14.52 -8.82
CA LEU A 374 10.94 15.54 -9.40
C LEU A 374 10.26 16.93 -9.42
N LEU A 375 8.97 16.99 -9.75
CA LEU A 375 8.18 18.22 -9.72
C LEU A 375 8.10 18.84 -8.32
N ARG A 376 8.05 18.02 -7.25
CA ARG A 376 8.09 18.52 -5.86
C ARG A 376 9.34 19.33 -5.56
N ASN A 377 10.49 18.96 -6.13
CA ASN A 377 11.74 19.72 -5.96
C ASN A 377 11.65 21.11 -6.61
N PHE A 378 10.96 21.24 -7.75
CA PHE A 378 10.79 22.52 -8.44
C PHE A 378 9.81 23.48 -7.75
N VAL A 379 8.96 22.99 -6.85
CA VAL A 379 8.10 23.86 -6.03
C VAL A 379 8.95 24.75 -5.10
N ALA A 380 10.18 24.34 -4.78
CA ALA A 380 11.13 25.13 -4.00
C ALA A 380 12.15 25.92 -4.85
N ASP A 381 11.97 25.99 -6.19
CA ASP A 381 12.90 26.72 -7.08
C ASP A 381 12.96 28.22 -6.74
N GLY A 382 14.11 28.87 -6.95
CA GLY A 382 14.25 30.32 -6.71
C GLY A 382 13.41 31.18 -7.67
N GLU A 383 13.16 30.69 -8.89
CA GLU A 383 12.42 31.41 -9.93
C GLU A 383 10.89 31.21 -9.76
N PRO A 384 10.10 32.28 -9.61
CA PRO A 384 8.65 32.18 -9.39
C PRO A 384 7.90 31.48 -10.53
N GLN A 385 8.34 31.68 -11.78
CA GLN A 385 7.70 31.05 -12.93
C GLN A 385 7.87 29.52 -12.94
N VAL A 386 9.03 29.03 -12.50
CA VAL A 386 9.31 27.59 -12.36
C VAL A 386 8.43 26.98 -11.27
N ARG A 387 8.34 27.64 -10.09
CA ARG A 387 7.46 27.19 -9.00
C ARG A 387 6.00 27.11 -9.41
N LEU A 388 5.48 28.14 -10.09
CA LEU A 388 4.09 28.19 -10.55
C LEU A 388 3.77 27.04 -11.53
N GLN A 389 4.67 26.80 -12.50
CA GLN A 389 4.49 25.73 -13.48
C GLN A 389 4.55 24.34 -12.81
N ALA A 390 5.47 24.15 -11.86
CA ALA A 390 5.58 22.91 -11.10
C ALA A 390 4.30 22.61 -10.28
N LEU A 391 3.75 23.61 -9.57
CA LEU A 391 2.48 23.48 -8.83
C LEU A 391 1.32 23.13 -9.77
N THR A 392 1.27 23.75 -10.95
CA THR A 392 0.25 23.46 -11.97
C THR A 392 0.34 22.01 -12.44
N MET A 393 1.55 21.53 -12.75
CA MET A 393 1.76 20.14 -13.18
C MET A 393 1.42 19.14 -12.07
N LEU A 394 1.80 19.40 -10.81
CA LEU A 394 1.43 18.55 -9.67
C LEU A 394 -0.09 18.49 -9.46
N ALA A 395 -0.80 19.60 -9.68
CA ALA A 395 -2.25 19.65 -9.65
C ALA A 395 -2.87 18.74 -10.71
N THR A 396 -2.38 18.79 -11.95
CA THR A 396 -2.86 17.92 -13.02
C THR A 396 -2.49 16.44 -12.81
N ALA A 397 -1.32 16.16 -12.23
CA ALA A 397 -0.85 14.80 -11.97
C ALA A 397 -1.54 14.13 -10.76
N GLY A 398 -2.39 14.85 -10.03
CA GLY A 398 -3.07 14.34 -8.85
C GLY A 398 -2.09 13.92 -7.74
N ASP A 399 -1.08 14.73 -7.49
CA ASP A 399 -0.11 14.45 -6.43
C ASP A 399 -0.78 14.48 -5.04
N PRO A 400 -0.56 13.45 -4.19
CA PRO A 400 -1.17 13.39 -2.86
C PRO A 400 -0.61 14.43 -1.88
N GLN A 401 0.62 14.90 -2.06
CA GLN A 401 1.28 15.89 -1.19
C GLN A 401 1.06 17.34 -1.65
N LEU A 402 0.39 17.54 -2.79
CA LEU A 402 0.09 18.87 -3.33
C LEU A 402 -0.56 19.80 -2.30
N MET A 403 -1.44 19.31 -1.44
CA MET A 403 -2.15 20.15 -0.47
C MET A 403 -1.23 20.73 0.61
N GLU A 404 -0.23 19.96 1.02
CA GLU A 404 0.77 20.42 1.99
C GLU A 404 1.68 21.47 1.34
N LEU A 405 2.17 21.19 0.14
CA LEU A 405 2.99 22.12 -0.63
C LEU A 405 2.24 23.42 -0.98
N ALA A 406 0.95 23.32 -1.35
CA ALA A 406 0.13 24.49 -1.61
C ALA A 406 -0.11 25.32 -0.34
N ARG A 407 -0.22 24.69 0.83
CA ARG A 407 -0.34 25.40 2.11
C ARG A 407 0.93 26.17 2.47
N GLU A 408 2.08 25.53 2.32
CA GLU A 408 3.38 26.17 2.54
C GLU A 408 3.52 27.39 1.59
N ARG A 409 3.28 27.21 0.29
CA ARG A 409 3.44 28.27 -0.72
C ARG A 409 2.39 29.38 -0.61
N ALA A 410 1.18 29.08 -0.15
CA ALA A 410 0.16 30.10 0.07
C ALA A 410 0.56 31.10 1.17
N VAL A 411 1.34 30.65 2.17
CA VAL A 411 1.75 31.47 3.31
C VAL A 411 3.13 32.09 3.12
N GLU A 412 4.09 31.33 2.60
CA GLU A 412 5.51 31.66 2.66
C GLU A 412 6.11 32.11 1.31
N ASP A 413 5.39 31.97 0.20
CA ASP A 413 5.96 32.32 -1.11
C ASP A 413 6.06 33.84 -1.30
N ALA A 414 7.25 34.30 -1.70
CA ALA A 414 7.54 35.72 -1.91
C ALA A 414 6.85 36.30 -3.16
N ASP A 415 6.54 35.48 -4.17
CA ASP A 415 5.84 35.96 -5.37
C ASP A 415 4.31 35.87 -5.18
N PRO A 416 3.59 37.00 -5.31
CA PRO A 416 2.16 37.04 -5.04
C PRO A 416 1.33 36.20 -6.01
N ARG A 417 1.84 35.88 -7.20
CA ARG A 417 1.14 35.03 -8.18
C ARG A 417 1.18 33.57 -7.74
N VAL A 418 2.32 33.12 -7.20
CA VAL A 418 2.49 31.74 -6.71
C VAL A 418 1.62 31.52 -5.47
N SER A 419 1.65 32.46 -4.50
CA SER A 419 0.84 32.35 -3.28
C SER A 419 -0.67 32.44 -3.56
N ALA A 420 -1.09 33.29 -4.49
CA ALA A 420 -2.49 33.38 -4.92
C ALA A 420 -2.96 32.08 -5.59
N PHE A 421 -2.17 31.50 -6.50
CA PHE A 421 -2.51 30.23 -7.16
C PHE A 421 -2.54 29.07 -6.16
N ALA A 422 -1.59 29.01 -5.23
CA ALA A 422 -1.57 28.00 -4.17
C ALA A 422 -2.81 28.11 -3.26
N SER A 423 -3.22 29.34 -2.92
CA SER A 423 -4.46 29.60 -2.17
C SER A 423 -5.71 29.17 -2.95
N GLU A 424 -5.72 29.36 -4.27
CA GLU A 424 -6.80 28.91 -5.13
C GLU A 424 -6.92 27.38 -5.17
N LEU A 425 -5.80 26.67 -5.25
CA LEU A 425 -5.77 25.20 -5.18
C LEU A 425 -6.37 24.68 -3.87
N LEU A 426 -6.07 25.34 -2.74
CA LEU A 426 -6.63 24.98 -1.44
C LEU A 426 -8.15 25.21 -1.35
N ARG A 427 -8.70 26.18 -2.10
CA ARG A 427 -10.14 26.48 -2.08
C ARG A 427 -10.97 25.56 -2.98
N LYS A 428 -10.37 25.03 -4.05
CA LYS A 428 -11.08 24.22 -5.07
C LYS A 428 -11.22 22.73 -4.70
N ARG A 429 -10.54 22.27 -3.66
CA ARG A 429 -10.72 20.93 -3.08
C ARG A 429 -11.46 21.02 -1.77
#